data_AF-A0A8H5EE04-F1
#
_entry.id   AF-A0A8H5EE04-F1
#
_cell.length_a   1.000
_cell.length_b   1.000
_cell.length_c   1.000
_cell.angle_alpha   90.00
_cell.angle_beta   90.00
_cell.angle_gamma   90.00
#
_symmetry.space_group_name_H-M   'P 1'
#
loop_
_entity.id
_entity.type
_entity.pdbx_description
1 polymer ?
#
loop_
_entity_poly.entity_id
_entity_poly.type
_entity_poly.pdbx_seq_one_letter_code
_entity_poly.pdbx_strand_id
1 'polypeptide(L)'
;MKGPEEVKSEMNVPSASNGGLSDKPVHGERIHSAASPAAPVSDLAKAIRMEKNLVKEYRETIGGYFRRFHPEHFVLSRDDNPGESHKITIESVLTYAFLRADLDFVSAQARKIDPNDTKGADTPVNNDEVFGHPSTPSGHGIGGPERFKGGSTASVVLISTPTPAPFWHPAAQSTLLCAHVGDSRILLCDTATGLAQPLTSDHHPSTPTESRRLRRYAPAGSMVSGDSFGEERIAGLANSRAFGDMGSKRIGVSAEPELTRVEMGPAQYSFLVLMTDGISGTLSDQEIVDVVKEARTPEDGARNIVKYATEVSSDGDNATCQVVRLGGWERRSEGGLGSLGTKEIRDARIAEAQDPRRGKR
;
A
#
# COMPACT_ATOMS: atom_id res chain seq x y z
N MET A 1 -24.52 -3.54 -20.40
CA MET A 1 -23.11 -3.21 -20.68
C MET A 1 -23.07 -1.71 -20.91
N LYS A 2 -22.19 -0.98 -20.21
CA LYS A 2 -21.97 0.44 -20.50
C LYS A 2 -21.46 0.59 -21.94
N GLY A 3 -21.85 1.67 -22.59
CA GLY A 3 -21.40 1.94 -23.97
C GLY A 3 -19.90 2.29 -24.01
N PRO A 4 -19.21 2.11 -25.15
CA PRO A 4 -17.79 2.49 -25.30
C PRO A 4 -17.51 3.96 -24.96
N GLU A 5 -18.41 4.87 -25.35
CA GLU A 5 -18.30 6.31 -25.05
C GLU A 5 -18.47 6.62 -23.56
N GLU A 6 -19.34 5.88 -22.86
CA GLU A 6 -19.54 6.02 -21.42
C GLU A 6 -18.28 5.56 -20.66
N VAL A 7 -17.71 4.42 -21.05
CA VAL A 7 -16.44 3.93 -20.49
C VAL A 7 -15.30 4.91 -20.78
N LYS A 8 -15.23 5.49 -21.99
CA LYS A 8 -14.22 6.48 -22.35
C LYS A 8 -14.29 7.74 -21.50
N SER A 9 -15.50 8.16 -21.08
CA SER A 9 -15.67 9.29 -20.17
C SER A 9 -15.25 8.98 -18.72
N GLU A 10 -15.28 7.70 -18.33
CA GLU A 10 -14.85 7.22 -17.01
C GLU A 10 -13.34 6.85 -16.97
N MET A 11 -12.71 6.73 -18.13
CA MET A 11 -11.28 6.46 -18.25
C MET A 11 -10.45 7.67 -17.80
N ASN A 12 -9.74 7.49 -16.68
CA ASN A 12 -8.88 8.53 -16.12
C ASN A 12 -7.50 8.50 -16.78
N VAL A 13 -7.40 8.99 -18.03
CA VAL A 13 -6.19 8.93 -18.85
C VAL A 13 -5.62 10.35 -19.07
N PRO A 14 -4.29 10.54 -19.03
CA PRO A 14 -3.69 11.85 -19.28
C PRO A 14 -4.11 12.41 -20.64
N SER A 15 -4.66 13.64 -20.67
CA SER A 15 -4.95 14.33 -21.93
C SER A 15 -3.65 14.84 -22.56
N ALA A 16 -3.47 14.64 -23.86
CA ALA A 16 -2.46 15.36 -24.64
C ALA A 16 -2.83 16.85 -24.67
N SER A 17 -2.27 17.64 -23.76
CA SER A 17 -2.37 19.10 -23.83
C SER A 17 -1.29 19.64 -24.78
N ASN A 18 -1.47 20.85 -25.32
CA ASN A 18 -0.65 21.50 -26.36
C ASN A 18 0.84 21.77 -26.00
N GLY A 19 1.43 21.03 -25.05
CA GLY A 19 2.84 21.13 -24.65
C GLY A 19 3.54 19.79 -24.36
N GLY A 20 2.87 18.64 -24.56
CA GLY A 20 3.41 17.31 -24.26
C GLY A 20 2.42 16.43 -23.52
N LEU A 21 2.71 15.12 -23.43
CA LEU A 21 2.01 14.24 -22.49
C LEU A 21 2.30 14.71 -21.07
N SER A 22 1.28 14.82 -20.22
CA SER A 22 1.48 15.07 -18.78
C SER A 22 2.43 14.01 -18.22
N ASP A 23 3.55 14.44 -17.63
CA ASP A 23 4.53 13.54 -17.02
C ASP A 23 3.97 12.80 -15.80
N LYS A 24 3.00 13.40 -15.08
CA LYS A 24 2.43 12.75 -13.90
C LYS A 24 1.38 11.71 -14.31
N PRO A 25 1.54 10.45 -13.89
CA PRO A 25 0.54 9.42 -14.12
C PRO A 25 -0.75 9.78 -13.39
N VAL A 26 -1.87 9.41 -14.01
CA VAL A 26 -3.20 9.65 -13.47
C VAL A 26 -3.70 8.37 -12.81
N HIS A 27 -4.25 8.53 -11.62
CA HIS A 27 -4.58 7.44 -10.73
C HIS A 27 -6.02 7.56 -10.24
N GLY A 28 -6.73 6.44 -10.19
CA GLY A 28 -8.11 6.38 -9.71
C GLY A 28 -8.21 6.48 -8.19
N GLU A 29 -9.41 6.77 -7.70
CA GLU A 29 -9.70 6.61 -6.27
C GLU A 29 -9.84 5.13 -5.90
N ARG A 30 -9.40 4.79 -4.69
CA ARG A 30 -9.58 3.45 -4.12
C ARG A 30 -11.06 3.10 -4.03
N ILE A 31 -11.41 1.87 -4.36
CA ILE A 31 -12.79 1.39 -4.22
C ILE A 31 -13.25 1.36 -2.75
N HIS A 32 -14.54 1.55 -2.54
CA HIS A 32 -15.12 1.48 -1.20
C HIS A 32 -15.07 0.06 -0.64
N SER A 33 -14.59 -0.06 0.60
CA SER A 33 -14.58 -1.33 1.32
C SER A 33 -16.01 -1.80 1.60
N ALA A 34 -16.27 -3.09 1.36
CA ALA A 34 -17.46 -3.77 1.84
C ALA A 34 -17.48 -3.83 3.38
N ALA A 35 -18.66 -4.12 3.95
CA ALA A 35 -18.83 -4.24 5.39
C ALA A 35 -17.95 -5.35 5.98
N SER A 36 -17.37 -5.08 7.14
CA SER A 36 -16.53 -6.03 7.89
C SER A 36 -17.40 -6.88 8.83
N PRO A 37 -17.72 -8.14 8.48
CA PRO A 37 -18.50 -9.00 9.36
C PRO A 37 -17.69 -9.38 10.61
N ALA A 38 -18.40 -9.65 11.71
CA ALA A 38 -17.79 -10.17 12.91
C ALA A 38 -17.17 -11.54 12.64
N ALA A 39 -15.94 -11.75 13.10
CA ALA A 39 -15.27 -13.03 13.06
C ALA A 39 -15.65 -13.88 14.29
N PRO A 40 -15.73 -15.21 14.17
CA PRO A 40 -15.87 -16.08 15.32
C PRO A 40 -14.59 -16.02 16.17
N VAL A 41 -14.73 -15.67 17.45
CA VAL A 41 -13.60 -15.57 18.38
C VAL A 41 -13.78 -16.56 19.51
N SER A 42 -12.75 -17.36 19.78
CA SER A 42 -12.74 -18.32 20.88
C SER A 42 -12.65 -17.67 22.26
N ASP A 43 -11.87 -16.60 22.39
CA ASP A 43 -11.72 -15.82 23.62
C ASP A 43 -11.71 -14.32 23.32
N LEU A 44 -12.89 -13.71 23.39
CA LEU A 44 -13.10 -12.28 23.11
C LEU A 44 -12.33 -11.40 24.11
N ALA A 45 -12.33 -11.76 25.40
CA ALA A 45 -11.66 -10.99 26.43
C ALA A 45 -10.14 -10.95 26.20
N LYS A 46 -9.56 -12.08 25.78
CA LYS A 46 -8.14 -12.13 25.39
C LYS A 46 -7.86 -11.29 24.15
N ALA A 47 -8.70 -11.35 23.12
CA ALA A 47 -8.52 -10.54 21.91
C ALA A 47 -8.50 -9.03 22.23
N ILE A 48 -9.50 -8.56 23.00
CA ILE A 48 -9.59 -7.17 23.46
C ILE A 48 -8.33 -6.77 24.25
N ARG A 49 -7.89 -7.65 25.16
CA ARG A 49 -6.68 -7.41 25.95
C ARG A 49 -5.44 -7.32 25.06
N MET A 50 -5.33 -8.15 24.03
CA MET A 50 -4.20 -8.12 23.09
C MET A 50 -4.16 -6.80 22.31
N GLU A 51 -5.29 -6.30 21.81
CA GLU A 51 -5.36 -5.00 21.13
C GLU A 51 -4.97 -3.84 22.06
N LYS A 52 -5.54 -3.79 23.28
CA LYS A 52 -5.22 -2.79 24.29
C LYS A 52 -3.73 -2.81 24.66
N ASN A 53 -3.17 -4.00 24.87
CA ASN A 53 -1.76 -4.18 25.21
C ASN A 53 -0.85 -3.71 24.08
N LEU A 54 -1.15 -4.06 22.82
CA LEU A 54 -0.33 -3.66 21.68
C LEU A 54 -0.23 -2.12 21.56
N VAL A 55 -1.36 -1.42 21.69
CA VAL A 55 -1.37 0.06 21.63
C VAL A 55 -0.62 0.66 22.83
N LYS A 56 -0.72 0.04 24.00
CA LYS A 56 0.05 0.44 25.18
C LYS A 56 1.57 0.25 24.96
N GLU A 57 1.98 -0.91 24.42
CA GLU A 57 3.38 -1.17 24.09
C GLU A 57 3.91 -0.14 23.08
N TYR A 58 3.18 0.16 22.00
CA TYR A 58 3.55 1.23 21.07
C TYR A 58 3.76 2.60 21.74
N ARG A 59 2.85 2.96 22.67
CA ARG A 59 2.93 4.21 23.43
C ARG A 59 4.17 4.28 24.33
N GLU A 60 4.50 3.18 24.99
CA GLU A 60 5.60 3.11 25.96
C GLU A 60 6.96 2.94 25.27
N THR A 61 7.02 2.10 24.24
CA THR A 61 8.23 1.76 23.49
C THR A 61 8.66 2.89 22.55
N ILE A 62 7.74 3.38 21.71
CA ILE A 62 8.07 4.36 20.66
C ILE A 62 7.72 5.77 21.14
N GLY A 63 6.51 5.98 21.68
CA GLY A 63 6.06 7.30 22.09
C GLY A 63 5.81 8.26 20.92
N GLY A 64 5.97 9.57 21.14
CA GLY A 64 5.69 10.59 20.12
C GLY A 64 4.25 10.53 19.62
N TYR A 65 4.06 10.41 18.29
CA TYR A 65 2.79 10.14 17.63
C TYR A 65 1.98 9.04 18.31
N PHE A 66 2.64 7.94 18.70
CA PHE A 66 1.99 6.76 19.27
C PHE A 66 1.38 6.98 20.66
N ARG A 67 1.65 8.11 21.32
CA ARG A 67 0.99 8.43 22.60
C ARG A 67 -0.52 8.61 22.47
N ARG A 68 -0.98 9.12 21.33
CA ARG A 68 -2.40 9.38 21.02
C ARG A 68 -2.94 8.47 19.93
N PHE A 69 -2.20 7.42 19.59
CA PHE A 69 -2.55 6.50 18.52
C PHE A 69 -3.77 5.68 18.87
N HIS A 70 -4.68 5.57 17.90
CA HIS A 70 -5.96 4.88 18.02
C HIS A 70 -6.26 4.22 16.67
N PRO A 71 -5.91 2.93 16.51
CA PRO A 71 -6.12 2.22 15.25
C PRO A 71 -7.60 2.16 14.87
N GLU A 72 -7.90 2.29 13.58
CA GLU A 72 -9.27 2.33 13.05
C GLU A 72 -10.08 1.08 13.41
N HIS A 73 -9.45 -0.09 13.34
CA HIS A 73 -10.12 -1.38 13.53
C HIS A 73 -10.04 -1.92 14.97
N PHE A 74 -9.51 -1.15 15.92
CA PHE A 74 -9.48 -1.54 17.34
C PHE A 74 -10.57 -0.80 18.12
N VAL A 75 -11.37 -1.52 18.90
CA VAL A 75 -12.43 -0.88 19.71
C VAL A 75 -11.89 -0.63 21.12
N LEU A 76 -11.09 0.43 21.27
CA LEU A 76 -10.45 0.78 22.55
C LEU A 76 -11.43 1.54 23.45
N SER A 77 -12.39 0.84 24.06
CA SER A 77 -13.24 1.41 25.12
C SER A 77 -12.39 1.83 26.33
N ARG A 78 -12.72 2.98 26.92
CA ARG A 78 -12.15 3.43 28.21
C ARG A 78 -12.68 2.61 29.39
N ASP A 79 -13.86 2.03 29.24
CA ASP A 79 -14.48 1.17 30.25
C ASP A 79 -14.13 -0.29 29.98
N ASP A 80 -13.67 -0.99 31.03
CA ASP A 80 -13.31 -2.41 30.99
C ASP A 80 -14.52 -3.36 30.89
N ASN A 81 -15.73 -2.82 30.80
CA ASN A 81 -16.90 -3.60 30.46
C ASN A 81 -17.02 -3.71 28.93
N PRO A 82 -16.89 -4.93 28.36
CA PRO A 82 -17.26 -5.15 26.97
C PRO A 82 -18.78 -5.01 26.88
N GLY A 83 -19.27 -3.81 26.56
CA GLY A 83 -20.64 -3.67 26.09
C GLY A 83 -20.86 -4.58 24.88
N GLU A 84 -22.10 -4.93 24.60
CA GLU A 84 -22.56 -5.84 23.51
C GLU A 84 -22.11 -5.45 22.09
N SER A 85 -21.31 -4.39 21.90
CA SER A 85 -20.88 -3.84 20.61
C SER A 85 -19.45 -4.18 20.18
N HIS A 86 -18.60 -4.78 21.03
CA HIS A 86 -17.21 -5.06 20.66
C HIS A 86 -17.12 -6.29 19.74
N LYS A 87 -16.85 -6.05 18.45
CA LYS A 87 -16.75 -7.10 17.42
C LYS A 87 -15.32 -7.14 16.90
N ILE A 88 -14.70 -8.31 16.95
CA ILE A 88 -13.43 -8.56 16.29
C ILE A 88 -13.73 -8.95 14.85
N THR A 89 -13.04 -8.33 13.90
CA THR A 89 -13.14 -8.69 12.49
C THR A 89 -11.78 -9.17 11.98
N ILE A 90 -11.73 -9.71 10.76
CA ILE A 90 -10.46 -10.09 10.14
C ILE A 90 -9.56 -8.87 9.94
N GLU A 91 -10.17 -7.70 9.73
CA GLU A 91 -9.50 -6.41 9.65
C GLU A 91 -8.77 -6.07 10.95
N SER A 92 -9.42 -6.20 12.10
CA SER A 92 -8.77 -6.05 13.42
C SER A 92 -7.57 -7.00 13.58
N VAL A 93 -7.70 -8.25 13.12
CA VAL A 93 -6.60 -9.24 13.16
C VAL A 93 -5.43 -8.83 12.26
N LEU A 94 -5.69 -8.34 11.05
CA LEU A 94 -4.65 -7.86 10.15
C LEU A 94 -3.97 -6.60 10.67
N THR A 95 -4.74 -5.64 11.21
CA THR A 95 -4.19 -4.46 11.89
C THR A 95 -3.29 -4.87 13.05
N TYR A 96 -3.72 -5.82 13.87
CA TYR A 96 -2.88 -6.38 14.94
C TYR A 96 -1.61 -7.02 14.39
N ALA A 97 -1.71 -7.84 13.34
CA ALA A 97 -0.55 -8.53 12.77
C ALA A 97 0.49 -7.56 12.20
N PHE A 98 0.05 -6.53 11.47
CA PHE A 98 0.94 -5.50 10.91
C PHE A 98 1.63 -4.71 12.02
N LEU A 99 0.86 -4.18 12.97
CA LEU A 99 1.40 -3.42 14.09
C LEU A 99 2.32 -4.29 14.97
N ARG A 100 1.95 -5.55 15.24
CA ARG A 100 2.80 -6.43 16.05
C ARG A 100 4.12 -6.73 15.36
N ALA A 101 4.09 -7.07 14.07
CA ALA A 101 5.29 -7.37 13.30
C ALA A 101 6.24 -6.17 13.23
N ASP A 102 5.70 -4.96 13.03
CA ASP A 102 6.48 -3.73 13.04
C ASP A 102 7.09 -3.43 14.42
N LEU A 103 6.30 -3.51 15.49
CA LEU A 103 6.78 -3.26 16.85
C LEU A 103 7.87 -4.25 17.26
N ASP A 104 7.70 -5.54 16.95
CA ASP A 104 8.70 -6.57 17.24
C ASP A 104 9.99 -6.31 16.45
N PHE A 105 9.88 -5.87 15.19
CA PHE A 105 11.04 -5.49 14.37
C PHE A 105 11.76 -4.25 14.92
N VAL A 106 11.03 -3.15 15.15
CA VAL A 106 11.56 -1.88 15.69
C VAL A 106 12.22 -2.12 17.04
N SER A 107 11.56 -2.88 17.92
CA SER A 107 12.10 -3.22 19.24
C SER A 107 13.36 -4.09 19.15
N ALA A 108 13.45 -4.99 18.17
CA ALA A 108 14.63 -5.81 17.95
C ALA A 108 15.81 -4.99 17.38
N GLN A 109 15.56 -4.08 16.43
CA GLN A 109 16.61 -3.26 15.83
C GLN A 109 17.11 -2.15 16.77
N ALA A 110 16.23 -1.52 17.56
CA ALA A 110 16.62 -0.49 18.52
C ALA A 110 17.62 -1.00 19.59
N ARG A 111 17.64 -2.31 19.85
CA ARG A 111 18.58 -2.97 20.78
C ARG A 111 19.99 -3.17 20.20
N LYS A 112 20.18 -2.99 18.89
CA LYS A 112 21.46 -3.23 18.22
C LYS A 112 22.31 -1.98 18.20
N ILE A 113 23.63 -2.21 18.17
CA ILE A 113 24.63 -1.15 18.00
C ILE A 113 24.41 -0.47 16.66
N ASP A 114 24.43 0.86 16.66
CA ASP A 114 24.42 1.66 15.46
C ASP A 114 25.87 1.82 14.95
N PRO A 115 26.25 1.19 13.83
CA PRO A 115 27.62 1.29 13.31
C PRO A 115 27.99 2.72 12.87
N ASN A 116 27.00 3.59 12.63
CA ASN A 116 27.22 4.98 12.23
C ASN A 116 27.29 5.94 13.43
N ASP A 117 27.02 5.47 14.64
CA ASP A 117 27.18 6.27 15.86
C ASP A 117 28.62 6.14 16.38
N THR A 118 29.52 6.94 15.80
CA THR A 118 30.92 7.06 16.22
C THR A 118 31.10 7.89 17.50
N LYS A 119 30.00 8.39 18.11
CA LYS A 119 30.02 9.28 19.27
C LYS A 119 29.23 8.70 20.45
N GLY A 120 29.68 7.56 20.97
CA GLY A 120 29.16 6.98 22.20
C GLY A 120 29.43 7.78 23.49
N ALA A 121 29.37 9.13 23.51
CA ALA A 121 29.61 9.89 24.75
C ALA A 121 28.86 11.23 24.94
N ASP A 122 28.47 11.99 23.91
CA ASP A 122 28.07 13.41 24.14
C ASP A 122 26.76 13.89 23.50
N THR A 123 25.92 12.98 22.98
CA THR A 123 24.57 13.32 22.52
C THR A 123 23.56 12.73 23.52
N PRO A 124 22.48 13.43 23.94
CA PRO A 124 21.49 12.84 24.84
C PRO A 124 21.02 11.50 24.27
N VAL A 125 21.22 10.45 25.07
CA VAL A 125 21.04 9.00 24.78
C VAL A 125 19.57 8.62 24.49
N ASN A 126 18.71 9.56 24.10
CA ASN A 126 17.26 9.46 24.28
C ASN A 126 16.41 9.60 23.00
N ASN A 127 16.99 9.84 21.83
CA ASN A 127 16.16 10.02 20.62
C ASN A 127 15.67 8.70 20.01
N ASP A 128 16.49 7.64 20.06
CA ASP A 128 16.19 6.36 19.42
C ASP A 128 16.05 5.18 20.40
N GLU A 129 16.29 5.38 21.71
CA GLU A 129 16.14 4.31 22.70
C GLU A 129 14.69 4.08 23.12
N VAL A 130 14.32 2.80 23.14
CA VAL A 130 13.09 2.27 23.73
C VAL A 130 13.24 2.30 25.25
N PHE A 131 12.50 3.17 25.95
CA PHE A 131 12.63 3.35 27.39
C PHE A 131 12.34 2.06 28.19
N GLY A 132 13.21 1.74 29.16
CA GLY A 132 12.76 1.24 30.47
C GLY A 132 12.94 -0.23 30.87
N HIS A 133 13.49 -1.12 30.05
CA HIS A 133 13.72 -2.52 30.49
C HIS A 133 15.10 -3.08 30.08
N PRO A 134 15.96 -3.48 31.04
CA PRO A 134 16.99 -4.47 30.74
C PRO A 134 16.34 -5.85 30.58
N SER A 135 16.86 -6.68 29.66
CA SER A 135 16.60 -8.14 29.49
C SER A 135 15.17 -8.53 29.04
N THR A 136 14.93 -9.40 28.06
CA THR A 136 15.61 -10.62 27.54
C THR A 136 15.63 -10.59 26.00
N PRO A 137 16.51 -11.35 25.31
CA PRO A 137 16.41 -11.49 23.86
C PRO A 137 15.05 -12.12 23.57
N SER A 138 14.18 -11.43 22.82
CA SER A 138 13.15 -12.17 22.09
C SER A 138 13.95 -13.21 21.30
N GLY A 139 13.72 -14.49 21.55
CA GLY A 139 14.53 -15.59 21.01
C GLY A 139 14.54 -15.70 19.48
N HIS A 140 14.11 -14.66 18.78
CA HIS A 140 14.11 -14.51 17.34
C HIS A 140 15.25 -13.54 16.99
N GLY A 141 16.36 -14.08 16.48
CA GLY A 141 17.45 -13.29 15.90
C GLY A 141 16.97 -12.60 14.61
N ILE A 142 16.17 -11.53 14.75
CA ILE A 142 15.62 -10.78 13.61
C ILE A 142 16.71 -9.87 13.04
N GLY A 143 17.19 -10.22 11.85
CA GLY A 143 18.22 -9.49 11.10
C GLY A 143 19.67 -9.79 11.56
N GLY A 144 20.63 -9.09 10.95
CA GLY A 144 22.06 -9.25 11.23
C GLY A 144 22.53 -8.65 12.57
N PRO A 145 23.84 -8.68 12.88
CA PRO A 145 24.39 -8.14 14.12
C PRO A 145 24.24 -6.60 14.23
N GLU A 146 24.18 -5.91 13.09
CA GLU A 146 24.07 -4.46 13.02
C GLU A 146 22.62 -3.97 12.96
N ARG A 147 22.41 -2.74 13.43
CA ARG A 147 21.11 -2.06 13.37
C ARG A 147 20.71 -1.77 11.92
N PHE A 148 19.59 -2.32 11.47
CA PHE A 148 18.96 -1.91 10.20
C PHE A 148 18.10 -0.67 10.40
N LYS A 149 18.35 0.40 9.64
CA LYS A 149 17.65 1.69 9.77
C LYS A 149 16.51 1.91 8.79
N GLY A 150 16.46 1.12 7.71
CA GLY A 150 15.47 1.29 6.66
C GLY A 150 14.09 0.79 7.04
N GLY A 151 13.17 0.98 6.12
CA GLY A 151 11.83 0.41 6.16
C GLY A 151 11.44 -0.23 4.85
N SER A 152 10.20 -0.66 4.78
CA SER A 152 9.64 -1.28 3.58
C SER A 152 8.14 -1.02 3.51
N THR A 153 7.66 -0.87 2.28
CA THR A 153 6.24 -0.90 1.94
C THR A 153 5.74 -2.35 2.04
N ALA A 154 4.43 -2.53 2.20
CA ALA A 154 3.83 -3.85 2.10
C ALA A 154 2.41 -3.75 1.57
N SER A 155 2.14 -4.56 0.54
CA SER A 155 0.83 -4.70 -0.07
C SER A 155 0.49 -6.19 -0.08
N VAL A 156 -0.49 -6.60 0.73
CA VAL A 156 -0.88 -7.99 0.93
C VAL A 156 -2.32 -8.18 0.49
N VAL A 157 -2.59 -9.24 -0.27
CA VAL A 157 -3.94 -9.62 -0.69
C VAL A 157 -4.25 -11.02 -0.22
N LEU A 158 -5.38 -11.18 0.46
CA LEU A 158 -5.95 -12.47 0.86
C LEU A 158 -7.22 -12.71 0.04
N ILE A 159 -7.30 -13.87 -0.61
CA ILE A 159 -8.48 -14.29 -1.37
C ILE A 159 -9.06 -15.54 -0.72
N SER A 160 -10.33 -15.48 -0.36
CA SER A 160 -11.04 -16.59 0.27
C SER A 160 -12.27 -16.96 -0.56
N THR A 161 -12.44 -18.25 -0.84
CA THR A 161 -13.65 -18.78 -1.49
C THR A 161 -14.53 -19.48 -0.45
N PRO A 162 -15.85 -19.24 -0.44
CA PRO A 162 -16.77 -19.98 0.43
C PRO A 162 -17.01 -21.41 -0.06
N THR A 163 -16.57 -21.73 -1.28
CA THR A 163 -16.71 -23.05 -1.90
C THR A 163 -15.33 -23.67 -2.17
N PRO A 164 -15.24 -24.99 -2.35
CA PRO A 164 -14.01 -25.66 -2.78
C PRO A 164 -13.55 -25.30 -4.19
N ALA A 165 -14.36 -24.58 -4.97
CA ALA A 165 -13.95 -24.12 -6.29
C ALA A 165 -12.77 -23.16 -6.15
N PRO A 166 -11.74 -23.28 -7.02
CA PRO A 166 -10.61 -22.39 -6.96
C PRO A 166 -11.04 -20.95 -7.29
N PHE A 167 -10.37 -19.97 -6.71
CA PHE A 167 -10.74 -18.55 -6.84
C PHE A 167 -10.70 -18.02 -8.28
N TRP A 168 -9.94 -18.67 -9.17
CA TRP A 168 -9.86 -18.34 -10.59
C TRP A 168 -10.96 -19.02 -11.44
N HIS A 169 -11.88 -19.78 -10.84
CA HIS A 169 -12.97 -20.39 -11.57
C HIS A 169 -14.04 -19.33 -11.92
N PRO A 170 -14.55 -19.24 -13.16
CA PRO A 170 -15.50 -18.20 -13.57
C PRO A 170 -16.80 -18.16 -12.77
N ALA A 171 -17.26 -19.31 -12.27
CA ALA A 171 -18.46 -19.41 -11.45
C ALA A 171 -18.20 -19.21 -9.94
N ALA A 172 -16.94 -19.11 -9.51
CA ALA A 172 -16.62 -18.95 -8.10
C ALA A 172 -16.93 -17.53 -7.64
N GLN A 173 -17.52 -17.43 -6.45
CA GLN A 173 -17.56 -16.20 -5.67
C GLN A 173 -16.38 -16.22 -4.70
N SER A 174 -15.86 -15.05 -4.38
CA SER A 174 -14.72 -14.94 -3.46
C SER A 174 -14.72 -13.59 -2.77
N THR A 175 -14.23 -13.57 -1.55
CA THR A 175 -13.91 -12.34 -0.85
C THR A 175 -12.42 -12.05 -1.06
N LEU A 176 -12.10 -10.82 -1.45
CA LEU A 176 -10.75 -10.29 -1.47
C LEU A 176 -10.58 -9.30 -0.32
N LEU A 177 -9.49 -9.42 0.42
CA LEU A 177 -9.08 -8.48 1.45
C LEU A 177 -7.67 -7.98 1.17
N CYS A 178 -7.54 -6.68 0.98
CA CYS A 178 -6.27 -6.00 0.74
C CYS A 178 -5.83 -5.29 2.01
N ALA A 179 -4.57 -5.48 2.41
CA ALA A 179 -3.91 -4.76 3.49
C ALA A 179 -2.64 -4.08 2.99
N HIS A 180 -2.58 -2.76 3.17
CA HIS A 180 -1.59 -1.93 2.49
C HIS A 180 -0.92 -0.92 3.43
N VAL A 181 0.40 -0.78 3.29
CA VAL A 181 1.20 0.33 3.82
C VAL A 181 2.25 0.76 2.77
N GLY A 182 2.16 1.98 2.26
CA GLY A 182 3.22 2.61 1.47
C GLY A 182 2.62 3.30 0.24
N ASP A 183 3.33 3.19 -0.87
CA ASP A 183 2.98 3.73 -2.20
C ASP A 183 2.91 2.62 -3.27
N SER A 184 3.12 1.36 -2.89
CA SER A 184 2.94 0.21 -3.76
C SER A 184 1.45 -0.02 -4.08
N ARG A 185 1.12 -0.33 -5.32
CA ARG A 185 -0.27 -0.31 -5.79
C ARG A 185 -0.85 -1.67 -6.09
N ILE A 186 -2.16 -1.78 -5.90
CA ILE A 186 -2.93 -2.96 -6.29
C ILE A 186 -4.17 -2.54 -7.10
N LEU A 187 -4.32 -3.11 -8.29
CA LEU A 187 -5.40 -2.81 -9.23
C LEU A 187 -6.22 -4.06 -9.54
N LEU A 188 -7.55 -3.93 -9.57
CA LEU A 188 -8.46 -4.88 -10.19
C LEU A 188 -8.82 -4.42 -11.61
N CYS A 189 -8.99 -5.36 -12.53
CA CYS A 189 -9.60 -5.08 -13.83
C CYS A 189 -11.05 -5.58 -13.82
N ASP A 190 -12.01 -4.66 -13.89
CA ASP A 190 -13.43 -5.00 -14.07
C ASP A 190 -13.63 -5.67 -15.43
N THR A 191 -14.25 -6.85 -15.46
CA THR A 191 -14.53 -7.59 -16.69
C THR A 191 -15.57 -6.90 -17.55
N ALA A 192 -16.56 -6.22 -16.96
CA ALA A 192 -17.66 -5.62 -17.70
C ALA A 192 -17.26 -4.30 -18.39
N THR A 193 -16.50 -3.46 -17.69
CA THR A 193 -16.08 -2.14 -18.21
C THR A 193 -14.67 -2.14 -18.78
N GLY A 194 -13.81 -3.08 -18.35
CA GLY A 194 -12.38 -3.04 -18.64
C GLY A 194 -11.63 -1.95 -17.87
N LEU A 195 -12.26 -1.26 -16.93
CA LEU A 195 -11.60 -0.18 -16.19
C LEU A 195 -10.72 -0.72 -15.06
N ALA A 196 -9.63 0.01 -14.80
CA ALA A 196 -8.80 -0.18 -13.62
C ALA A 196 -9.54 0.29 -12.37
N GLN A 197 -9.58 -0.55 -11.34
CA GLN A 197 -10.17 -0.26 -10.03
C GLN A 197 -9.10 -0.39 -8.94
N PRO A 198 -8.58 0.72 -8.40
CA PRO A 198 -7.57 0.69 -7.35
C PRO A 198 -8.10 0.11 -6.04
N LEU A 199 -7.31 -0.76 -5.41
CA LEU A 199 -7.56 -1.31 -4.08
C LEU A 199 -6.78 -0.60 -2.96
N THR A 200 -5.78 0.18 -3.33
CA THR A 200 -4.87 0.90 -2.43
C THR A 200 -4.88 2.39 -2.77
N SER A 201 -4.54 3.21 -1.80
CA SER A 201 -4.23 4.62 -2.00
C SER A 201 -2.81 4.92 -1.54
N ASP A 202 -2.14 5.87 -2.20
CA ASP A 202 -0.74 6.18 -1.85
C ASP A 202 -0.69 6.86 -0.48
N HIS A 203 0.10 6.29 0.44
CA HIS A 203 0.35 6.86 1.75
C HIS A 203 1.44 7.93 1.70
N HIS A 204 1.21 8.99 0.95
CA HIS A 204 2.11 10.13 0.85
C HIS A 204 1.69 11.28 1.80
N PRO A 205 2.62 12.10 2.34
CA PRO A 205 2.31 13.24 3.20
C PRO A 205 1.33 14.26 2.58
N SER A 206 1.34 14.37 1.25
CA SER A 206 0.44 15.23 0.48
C SER A 206 -0.96 14.63 0.29
N THR A 207 -1.14 13.33 0.51
CA THR A 207 -2.44 12.67 0.41
C THR A 207 -3.38 13.25 1.48
N PRO A 208 -4.59 13.74 1.14
CA PRO A 208 -5.43 14.47 2.09
C PRO A 208 -5.79 13.71 3.38
N THR A 209 -5.92 12.37 3.32
CA THR A 209 -6.14 11.51 4.50
C THR A 209 -4.93 11.51 5.42
N GLU A 210 -3.74 11.27 4.88
CA GLU A 210 -2.48 11.22 5.63
C GLU A 210 -2.03 12.59 6.12
N SER A 211 -2.17 13.63 5.31
CA SER A 211 -1.91 15.02 5.72
C SER A 211 -2.75 15.40 6.94
N ARG A 212 -4.05 15.06 6.93
CA ARG A 212 -4.94 15.29 8.09
C ARG A 212 -4.54 14.45 9.30
N ARG A 213 -4.18 13.18 9.09
CA ARG A 213 -3.68 12.29 10.16
C ARG A 213 -2.45 12.92 10.82
N LEU A 214 -1.43 13.29 10.06
CA LEU A 214 -0.18 13.85 10.57
C LEU A 214 -0.39 15.21 11.25
N ARG A 215 -1.15 16.12 10.64
CA ARG A 215 -1.46 17.45 11.21
C ARG A 215 -2.22 17.38 12.53
N ARG A 216 -3.04 16.35 12.76
CA ARG A 216 -3.79 16.17 14.02
C ARG A 216 -2.86 15.85 15.20
N TYR A 217 -1.76 15.15 14.95
CA TYR A 217 -0.91 14.59 16.01
C TYR A 217 0.46 15.26 16.14
N ALA A 218 0.96 15.92 15.09
CA ALA A 218 2.15 16.74 15.15
C ALA A 218 1.80 18.16 15.66
N PRO A 219 2.43 18.69 16.73
CA PRO A 219 2.28 20.09 17.08
C PRO A 219 2.76 20.95 15.91
N ALA A 220 1.85 21.75 15.36
CA ALA A 220 2.02 22.81 14.37
C ALA A 220 3.38 22.86 13.62
N GLY A 221 3.41 22.36 12.38
CA GLY A 221 4.31 22.86 11.33
C GLY A 221 5.74 22.31 11.22
N SER A 222 6.14 21.28 11.98
CA SER A 222 7.59 21.01 12.13
C SER A 222 8.27 20.02 11.16
N MET A 223 7.60 19.22 10.32
CA MET A 223 8.29 18.04 9.73
C MET A 223 7.95 17.62 8.30
N VAL A 224 7.03 18.32 7.61
CA VAL A 224 6.85 18.16 6.17
C VAL A 224 7.66 19.28 5.51
N SER A 225 8.89 18.96 5.13
CA SER A 225 9.74 19.85 4.35
C SER A 225 9.62 19.47 2.88
N GLY A 226 9.41 20.46 2.01
CA GLY A 226 9.67 20.28 0.59
C GLY A 226 11.15 19.98 0.41
N ASP A 227 11.50 18.91 -0.29
CA ASP A 227 12.88 18.75 -0.75
C ASP A 227 13.24 19.81 -1.80
N SER A 228 14.49 19.84 -2.24
CA SER A 228 14.95 20.77 -3.28
C SER A 228 14.26 20.56 -4.65
N PHE A 229 13.45 19.52 -4.79
CA PHE A 229 12.66 19.17 -5.97
C PHE A 229 11.15 19.47 -5.78
N GLY A 230 10.76 20.01 -4.62
CA GLY A 230 9.38 20.40 -4.33
C GLY A 230 8.48 19.28 -3.82
N GLU A 231 9.01 18.11 -3.46
CA GLU A 231 8.23 17.00 -2.92
C GLU A 231 8.10 17.08 -1.39
N GLU A 232 6.88 16.90 -0.90
CA GLU A 232 6.59 16.88 0.54
C GLU A 232 7.10 15.58 1.18
N ARG A 233 8.13 15.67 2.03
CA ARG A 233 8.71 14.51 2.74
C ARG A 233 8.57 14.62 4.25
N ILE A 234 8.36 13.50 4.93
CA ILE A 234 8.37 13.41 6.40
C ILE A 234 9.78 13.01 6.84
N ALA A 235 10.55 13.96 7.35
CA ALA A 235 11.94 13.75 7.75
C ALA A 235 12.80 13.02 6.67
N GLY A 236 12.58 13.35 5.40
CA GLY A 236 13.27 12.75 4.25
C GLY A 236 12.60 11.52 3.63
N LEU A 237 11.56 10.95 4.28
CA LEU A 237 10.79 9.83 3.72
C LEU A 237 9.63 10.32 2.84
N ALA A 238 9.44 9.67 1.71
CA ALA A 238 8.28 9.88 0.84
C ALA A 238 7.01 9.21 1.42
N ASN A 239 7.17 8.11 2.15
CA ASN A 239 6.06 7.34 2.70
C ASN A 239 5.69 7.78 4.13
N SER A 240 4.40 7.99 4.36
CA SER A 240 3.81 8.29 5.66
C SER A 240 3.37 7.04 6.44
N ARG A 241 3.36 5.87 5.78
CA ARG A 241 3.17 4.55 6.38
C ARG A 241 4.16 3.55 5.82
N ALA A 242 4.81 2.80 6.69
CA ALA A 242 5.80 1.79 6.35
C ALA A 242 6.08 0.87 7.55
N PHE A 243 6.63 -0.32 7.28
CA PHE A 243 7.30 -1.14 8.29
C PHE A 243 8.72 -0.63 8.53
N GLY A 244 9.24 -0.71 9.75
CA GLY A 244 10.64 -0.33 10.04
C GLY A 244 10.81 1.16 10.29
N ASP A 245 11.68 1.85 9.54
CA ASP A 245 11.88 3.32 9.59
C ASP A 245 11.88 3.92 11.01
N MET A 246 12.66 3.31 11.91
CA MET A 246 12.56 3.57 13.37
C MET A 246 12.67 5.05 13.73
N GLY A 247 13.61 5.77 13.11
CA GLY A 247 13.82 7.21 13.36
C GLY A 247 12.60 8.06 13.01
N SER A 248 11.74 7.57 12.12
CA SER A 248 10.54 8.25 11.65
C SER A 248 9.24 7.74 12.28
N LYS A 249 9.29 6.69 13.11
CA LYS A 249 8.11 6.19 13.84
C LYS A 249 7.59 7.21 14.84
N ARG A 250 8.48 7.85 15.62
CA ARG A 250 8.09 8.85 16.63
C ARG A 250 7.34 10.05 16.05
N ILE A 251 7.58 10.35 14.78
CA ILE A 251 7.07 11.55 14.08
C ILE A 251 5.77 11.27 13.31
N GLY A 252 5.37 10.00 13.18
CA GLY A 252 4.06 9.61 12.65
C GLY A 252 4.07 8.60 11.52
N VAL A 253 5.23 8.09 11.09
CA VAL A 253 5.27 6.94 10.18
C VAL A 253 4.64 5.75 10.91
N SER A 254 3.55 5.22 10.36
CA SER A 254 2.76 4.16 11.00
C SER A 254 2.84 2.87 10.20
N ALA A 255 2.83 1.72 10.87
CA ALA A 255 2.60 0.43 10.23
C ALA A 255 1.13 0.02 10.27
N GLU A 256 0.23 0.93 10.66
CA GLU A 256 -1.22 0.69 10.57
C GLU A 256 -1.65 0.53 9.11
N PRO A 257 -2.16 -0.65 8.70
CA PRO A 257 -2.55 -0.86 7.33
C PRO A 257 -3.82 -0.10 6.97
N GLU A 258 -3.90 0.38 5.73
CA GLU A 258 -5.18 0.66 5.08
C GLU A 258 -5.77 -0.67 4.59
N LEU A 259 -7.03 -0.92 4.92
CA LEU A 259 -7.73 -2.15 4.58
C LEU A 259 -8.86 -1.91 3.56
N THR A 260 -8.96 -2.81 2.58
CA THR A 260 -10.01 -2.79 1.56
C THR A 260 -10.60 -4.19 1.40
N ARG A 261 -11.89 -4.34 1.70
CA ARG A 261 -12.64 -5.58 1.48
C ARG A 261 -13.48 -5.50 0.21
N VAL A 262 -13.43 -6.53 -0.62
CA VAL A 262 -14.21 -6.64 -1.86
C VAL A 262 -14.91 -7.98 -1.89
N GLU A 263 -16.22 -7.97 -2.02
CA GLU A 263 -16.98 -9.18 -2.34
C GLU A 263 -17.04 -9.32 -3.87
N MET A 264 -16.37 -10.33 -4.41
CA MET A 264 -16.25 -10.55 -5.84
C MET A 264 -17.30 -11.56 -6.30
N GLY A 265 -18.17 -11.10 -7.19
CA GLY A 265 -19.13 -11.95 -7.90
C GLY A 265 -18.47 -12.82 -8.97
N PRO A 266 -19.22 -13.80 -9.52
CA PRO A 266 -18.71 -14.70 -10.55
C PRO A 266 -18.20 -13.94 -11.77
N ALA A 267 -16.93 -14.15 -12.12
CA ALA A 267 -16.25 -13.50 -13.26
C ALA A 267 -16.45 -11.96 -13.32
N GLN A 268 -16.60 -11.31 -12.16
CA GLN A 268 -16.70 -9.85 -12.07
C GLN A 268 -15.38 -9.16 -12.43
N TYR A 269 -14.26 -9.77 -12.01
CA TYR A 269 -12.92 -9.25 -12.23
C TYR A 269 -12.08 -10.22 -13.07
N SER A 270 -11.31 -9.64 -13.99
CA SER A 270 -10.50 -10.40 -14.95
C SER A 270 -9.17 -10.84 -14.36
N PHE A 271 -8.51 -9.93 -13.65
CA PHE A 271 -7.22 -10.13 -13.00
C PHE A 271 -6.98 -9.06 -11.94
N LEU A 272 -5.97 -9.33 -11.12
CA LEU A 272 -5.42 -8.43 -10.11
C LEU A 272 -3.95 -8.15 -10.47
N VAL A 273 -3.51 -6.91 -10.32
CA VAL A 273 -2.11 -6.50 -10.55
C VAL A 273 -1.57 -5.89 -9.27
N LEU A 274 -0.45 -6.38 -8.75
CA LEU A 274 0.31 -5.78 -7.66
C LEU A 274 1.61 -5.22 -8.23
N MET A 275 1.98 -4.01 -7.84
CA MET A 275 3.17 -3.37 -8.37
C MET A 275 3.83 -2.41 -7.38
N THR A 276 5.12 -2.13 -7.57
CA THR A 276 5.85 -1.08 -6.86
C THR A 276 5.68 0.28 -7.52
N ASP A 277 6.04 1.33 -6.79
CA ASP A 277 6.09 2.72 -7.22
C ASP A 277 6.99 2.95 -8.44
N GLY A 278 8.05 2.15 -8.61
CA GLY A 278 8.85 2.15 -9.84
C GLY A 278 8.06 1.88 -11.14
N ILE A 279 6.83 1.34 -11.05
CA ILE A 279 5.89 1.20 -12.17
C ILE A 279 4.82 2.29 -12.11
N SER A 280 4.13 2.41 -10.98
CA SER A 280 2.99 3.33 -10.87
C SER A 280 3.39 4.80 -10.87
N GLY A 281 4.62 5.14 -10.51
CA GLY A 281 5.16 6.49 -10.64
C GLY A 281 5.37 6.94 -12.10
N THR A 282 5.38 6.00 -13.06
CA THR A 282 5.55 6.30 -14.49
C THR A 282 4.27 6.04 -15.31
N LEU A 283 3.54 4.96 -14.99
CA LEU A 283 2.38 4.51 -15.75
C LEU A 283 1.07 4.78 -15.03
N SER A 284 0.04 5.22 -15.77
CA SER A 284 -1.32 5.34 -15.21
C SER A 284 -1.95 3.98 -14.95
N ASP A 285 -2.93 3.95 -14.05
CA ASP A 285 -3.61 2.70 -13.66
C ASP A 285 -4.25 1.99 -14.87
N GLN A 286 -4.79 2.77 -15.81
CA GLN A 286 -5.43 2.23 -17.01
C GLN A 286 -4.44 1.72 -18.05
N GLU A 287 -3.28 2.36 -18.23
CA GLU A 287 -2.20 1.85 -19.10
C GLU A 287 -1.75 0.46 -18.64
N ILE A 288 -1.57 0.29 -17.33
CA ILE A 288 -1.13 -0.96 -16.71
C ILE A 288 -2.14 -2.08 -16.98
N VAL A 289 -3.43 -1.82 -16.73
CA VAL A 289 -4.51 -2.78 -16.99
C VAL A 289 -4.62 -3.12 -18.48
N ASP A 290 -4.51 -2.14 -19.38
CA ASP A 290 -4.61 -2.36 -20.82
C ASP A 290 -3.46 -3.22 -21.36
N VAL A 291 -2.23 -3.04 -20.85
CA VAL A 291 -1.08 -3.89 -21.20
C VAL A 291 -1.34 -5.36 -20.82
N VAL A 292 -1.94 -5.62 -19.65
CA VAL A 292 -2.25 -6.99 -19.22
C VAL A 292 -3.36 -7.62 -20.07
N LYS A 293 -4.34 -6.83 -20.54
CA LYS A 293 -5.39 -7.34 -21.43
C LYS A 293 -4.83 -7.88 -22.75
N GLU A 294 -3.74 -7.31 -23.26
CA GLU A 294 -3.05 -7.76 -24.48
C GLU A 294 -2.22 -9.03 -24.25
N ALA A 295 -1.89 -9.35 -23.01
CA ALA A 295 -1.08 -10.49 -22.67
C ALA A 295 -1.83 -11.82 -22.83
N ARG A 296 -1.10 -12.87 -23.23
CA ARG A 296 -1.63 -14.23 -23.33
C ARG A 296 -1.72 -14.91 -21.98
N THR A 297 -0.72 -14.66 -21.13
CA THR A 297 -0.60 -15.25 -19.78
C THR A 297 -0.39 -14.13 -18.75
N PRO A 298 -0.71 -14.38 -17.46
CA PRO A 298 -0.40 -13.43 -16.38
C PRO A 298 1.09 -13.11 -16.29
N GLU A 299 1.95 -14.10 -16.50
CA GLU A 299 3.41 -13.93 -16.50
C GLU A 299 3.88 -12.99 -17.61
N ASP A 300 3.34 -13.16 -18.83
CA ASP A 300 3.62 -12.25 -19.94
C ASP A 300 3.11 -10.84 -19.63
N GLY A 301 1.94 -10.72 -18.99
CA GLY A 301 1.38 -9.43 -18.57
C GLY A 301 2.31 -8.70 -17.60
N ALA A 302 2.79 -9.40 -16.56
CA ALA A 302 3.73 -8.85 -15.59
C ALA A 302 5.04 -8.39 -16.27
N ARG A 303 5.61 -9.24 -17.14
CA ARG A 303 6.83 -8.94 -17.89
C ARG A 303 6.66 -7.75 -18.82
N ASN A 304 5.53 -7.66 -19.51
CA ASN A 304 5.23 -6.56 -20.43
C ASN A 304 5.07 -5.24 -19.68
N ILE A 305 4.43 -5.23 -18.50
CA ILE A 305 4.33 -4.03 -17.66
C ILE A 305 5.72 -3.56 -17.25
N VAL A 306 6.55 -4.45 -16.68
CA VAL A 306 7.90 -4.09 -16.22
C VAL A 306 8.72 -3.53 -17.37
N LYS A 307 8.72 -4.23 -18.52
CA LYS A 307 9.43 -3.78 -19.72
C LYS A 307 8.94 -2.39 -20.15
N TYR A 308 7.63 -2.20 -20.25
CA TYR A 308 7.05 -0.94 -20.67
C TYR A 308 7.44 0.20 -19.72
N ALA A 309 7.28 0.01 -18.40
CA ALA A 309 7.68 0.99 -17.39
C ALA A 309 9.17 1.36 -17.50
N THR A 310 10.05 0.37 -17.65
CA THR A 310 11.50 0.61 -17.78
C THR A 310 11.90 1.32 -19.07
N GLU A 311 11.14 1.14 -20.16
CA GLU A 311 11.41 1.82 -21.42
C GLU A 311 10.98 3.29 -21.37
N VAL A 312 9.84 3.59 -20.75
CA VAL A 312 9.31 4.96 -20.71
C VAL A 312 9.85 5.81 -19.56
N SER A 313 10.28 5.19 -18.44
CA SER A 313 10.76 5.91 -17.26
C SER A 313 12.01 6.74 -17.55
N SER A 314 12.07 7.95 -16.97
CA SER A 314 13.24 8.85 -16.98
C SER A 314 14.14 8.64 -15.77
N ASP A 315 13.55 8.37 -14.60
CA ASP A 315 14.22 8.50 -13.30
C ASP A 315 14.67 7.16 -12.70
N GLY A 316 14.32 6.05 -13.33
CA GLY A 316 14.89 4.72 -13.10
C GLY A 316 14.79 4.22 -11.66
N ASP A 317 13.77 3.41 -11.36
CA ASP A 317 13.57 2.79 -10.04
C ASP A 317 13.34 1.27 -10.15
N ASN A 318 13.32 0.58 -9.01
CA ASN A 318 13.05 -0.85 -8.91
C ASN A 318 11.59 -1.16 -9.29
N ALA A 319 11.41 -1.70 -10.49
CA ALA A 319 10.10 -2.12 -11.00
C ALA A 319 9.82 -3.60 -10.70
N THR A 320 8.84 -3.86 -9.82
CA THR A 320 8.34 -5.22 -9.54
C THR A 320 6.84 -5.30 -9.83
N CYS A 321 6.41 -6.32 -10.58
CA CYS A 321 5.01 -6.54 -10.94
C CYS A 321 4.61 -8.00 -10.73
N GLN A 322 3.40 -8.21 -10.20
CA GLN A 322 2.75 -9.52 -10.13
C GLN A 322 1.33 -9.42 -10.69
N VAL A 323 0.97 -10.33 -11.60
CA VAL A 323 -0.39 -10.43 -12.15
C VAL A 323 -1.00 -11.76 -11.69
N VAL A 324 -2.18 -11.68 -11.09
CA VAL A 324 -2.94 -12.83 -10.60
C VAL A 324 -4.19 -13.00 -11.45
N ARG A 325 -4.35 -14.19 -12.03
CA ARG A 325 -5.51 -14.58 -12.83
C ARG A 325 -6.76 -14.70 -11.94
N LEU A 326 -7.87 -14.11 -12.36
CA LEU A 326 -9.19 -14.27 -11.72
C LEU A 326 -10.20 -14.91 -12.69
N GLY A 327 -11.41 -15.18 -12.21
CA GLY A 327 -12.46 -15.88 -12.97
C GLY A 327 -12.85 -15.22 -14.29
N GLY A 328 -12.66 -13.91 -14.44
CA GLY A 328 -12.95 -13.18 -15.68
C GLY A 328 -11.82 -13.17 -16.72
N TRP A 329 -10.70 -13.86 -16.50
CA TRP A 329 -9.50 -13.75 -17.36
C TRP A 329 -9.78 -13.94 -18.85
N GLU A 330 -10.57 -14.95 -19.22
CA GLU A 330 -10.88 -15.23 -20.63
C GLU A 330 -11.69 -14.12 -21.30
N ARG A 331 -12.35 -13.28 -20.51
CA ARG A 331 -13.22 -12.18 -20.94
C ARG A 331 -12.54 -10.81 -20.83
N ARG A 332 -11.25 -10.76 -20.48
CA ARG A 332 -10.51 -9.50 -20.23
C ARG A 332 -10.52 -8.50 -21.39
N SER A 333 -10.69 -8.99 -22.61
CA SER A 333 -10.72 -8.18 -23.83
C SER A 333 -12.13 -7.71 -24.21
N GLU A 334 -13.18 -8.18 -23.53
CA GLU A 334 -14.58 -7.89 -23.87
C GLU A 334 -15.09 -6.55 -23.29
N GLY A 335 -14.48 -6.07 -22.20
CA GLY A 335 -14.94 -4.89 -21.48
C GLY A 335 -14.56 -3.57 -22.16
N GLY A 336 -15.54 -2.66 -22.33
CA GLY A 336 -15.32 -1.28 -22.76
C GLY A 336 -14.61 -1.14 -24.10
N LEU A 337 -13.45 -0.46 -24.10
CA LEU A 337 -12.59 -0.28 -25.28
C LEU A 337 -11.53 -1.39 -25.43
N GLY A 338 -11.64 -2.50 -24.68
CA GLY A 338 -10.62 -3.54 -24.65
C GLY A 338 -9.28 -2.97 -24.15
N SER A 339 -8.19 -3.23 -24.89
CA SER A 339 -6.86 -2.63 -24.64
C SER A 339 -6.58 -1.37 -25.47
N LEU A 340 -7.53 -0.96 -26.32
CA LEU A 340 -7.34 0.16 -27.24
C LEU A 340 -7.46 1.51 -26.55
N GLY A 341 -8.05 1.56 -25.36
CA GLY A 341 -8.32 2.81 -24.64
C GLY A 341 -7.08 3.68 -24.40
N THR A 342 -5.94 3.06 -24.09
CA THR A 342 -4.66 3.77 -23.89
C THR A 342 -3.65 3.57 -25.02
N LYS A 343 -4.00 2.86 -26.10
CA LYS A 343 -3.04 2.42 -27.12
C LYS A 343 -2.27 3.57 -27.76
N GLU A 344 -2.97 4.63 -28.19
CA GLU A 344 -2.34 5.79 -28.84
C GLU A 344 -1.31 6.47 -27.94
N ILE A 345 -1.62 6.60 -26.64
CA ILE A 345 -0.73 7.20 -25.64
C ILE A 345 0.47 6.30 -25.36
N ARG A 346 0.24 4.98 -25.25
CA ARG A 346 1.32 4.02 -25.06
C ARG A 346 2.29 4.05 -26.24
N ASP A 347 1.77 3.99 -27.47
CA ASP A 347 2.56 4.03 -28.69
C ASP A 347 3.35 5.36 -28.80
N ALA A 348 2.75 6.49 -28.46
CA ALA A 348 3.42 7.79 -28.43
C ALA A 348 4.55 7.85 -27.40
N ARG A 349 4.32 7.36 -26.17
CA ARG A 349 5.33 7.31 -25.10
C ARG A 349 6.50 6.39 -25.44
N ILE A 350 6.23 5.24 -26.07
CA ILE A 350 7.28 4.32 -26.56
C ILE A 350 8.09 5.00 -27.67
N ALA A 351 7.43 5.67 -28.62
CA ALA A 351 8.11 6.37 -29.71
C ALA A 351 9.00 7.52 -29.17
N GLU A 352 8.52 8.27 -28.18
CA GLU A 352 9.30 9.32 -27.51
C GLU A 352 10.49 8.72 -26.75
N ALA A 353 10.29 7.61 -26.03
CA ALA A 353 11.36 6.94 -25.32
C ALA A 353 12.46 6.41 -26.25
N GLN A 354 12.11 6.01 -27.47
CA GLN A 354 13.03 5.54 -28.50
C GLN A 354 13.71 6.67 -29.29
N ASP A 355 13.32 7.94 -29.11
CA ASP A 355 13.96 9.06 -29.80
C ASP A 355 15.38 9.28 -29.25
N PRO A 356 16.44 9.09 -30.07
CA PRO A 356 17.84 9.29 -29.64
C PRO A 356 18.15 10.74 -29.23
N ARG A 357 17.25 11.70 -29.46
CA ARG A 357 17.39 13.11 -29.07
C ARG A 357 16.88 13.41 -27.66
N ARG A 358 16.21 12.47 -26.99
CA ARG A 358 15.61 12.64 -25.65
C ARG A 358 16.60 13.13 -24.59
N GLY A 359 17.84 12.62 -24.59
CA GLY A 359 18.88 13.01 -23.63
C GLY A 359 19.59 14.35 -23.90
N LYS A 360 19.15 15.14 -24.89
CA LYS A 360 19.76 16.43 -25.28
C LYS A 360 18.87 17.66 -25.01
N ARG A 361 17.68 17.47 -24.44
CA ARG A 361 16.73 18.56 -24.18
C ARG A 361 16.81 19.06 -22.76
#